data_AF-A0A3D0I1R2-F1
#
_entry.id   AF-A0A3D0I1R2-F1
#
_cell.length_a   1.000
_cell.length_b   1.000
_cell.length_c   1.000
_cell.angle_alpha   90.00
_cell.angle_beta   90.00
_cell.angle_gamma   90.00
#
_symmetry.space_group_name_H-M   'P 1'
#
loop_
_entity.id
_entity.type
_entity.pdbx_description
1 polymer ?
#
loop_
_entity_poly.entity_id
_entity_poly.type
_entity_poly.pdbx_seq_one_letter_code
_entity_poly.pdbx_strand_id
1 'polypeptide(L)'
;MVSATRAAEPAAKTIAPAQRVALSPRAARPRPQTAREESPLAADGLLDEAEALVRQAHFEEALEKAMKAREAVPRTGDEPALRQRRARADVIAGTAQVALGKDADARASFERAIEADPSLRLDRASTSPKVVRAFDAARAAAGTAP
;
A
#
# COMPACT_ATOMS: atom_id res chain seq x y z
N MET A 1 -62.60 -11.27 -44.89
CA MET A 1 -62.86 -11.25 -43.42
C MET A 1 -61.73 -12.00 -42.73
N VAL A 2 -61.46 -11.61 -41.50
CA VAL A 2 -60.19 -11.71 -40.74
C VAL A 2 -59.90 -13.13 -40.20
N SER A 3 -58.63 -13.35 -39.83
CA SER A 3 -58.14 -14.30 -38.79
C SER A 3 -57.85 -15.74 -39.26
N ALA A 4 -56.84 -16.48 -38.80
CA ALA A 4 -55.86 -16.34 -37.72
C ALA A 4 -54.75 -17.42 -37.86
N THR A 5 -53.53 -17.05 -37.48
CA THR A 5 -52.60 -17.72 -36.52
C THR A 5 -52.36 -19.26 -36.56
N ARG A 6 -51.14 -19.59 -37.02
CA ARG A 6 -50.06 -20.42 -36.37
C ARG A 6 -50.08 -21.97 -36.35
N ALA A 7 -48.87 -22.47 -36.66
CA ALA A 7 -48.16 -23.70 -36.26
C ALA A 7 -48.39 -25.01 -37.02
N ALA A 8 -47.32 -25.49 -37.68
CA ALA A 8 -46.65 -26.77 -37.33
C ALA A 8 -45.33 -26.95 -38.14
N GLU A 9 -44.23 -27.15 -37.42
CA GLU A 9 -42.96 -27.81 -37.82
C GLU A 9 -43.23 -29.26 -38.32
N PRO A 10 -42.31 -30.03 -38.98
CA PRO A 10 -40.90 -30.15 -38.59
C PRO A 10 -39.85 -30.56 -39.68
N ALA A 11 -38.59 -30.58 -39.23
CA ALA A 11 -37.54 -31.56 -39.52
C ALA A 11 -36.87 -31.65 -40.91
N ALA A 12 -35.57 -31.31 -40.93
CA ALA A 12 -34.51 -32.18 -41.47
C ALA A 12 -33.16 -31.70 -40.89
N LYS A 13 -32.62 -32.38 -39.86
CA LYS A 13 -31.47 -33.30 -39.95
C LYS A 13 -30.42 -32.88 -41.00
N THR A 14 -29.18 -32.66 -40.56
CA THR A 14 -27.97 -33.41 -40.98
C THR A 14 -26.68 -32.55 -40.92
N ILE A 15 -25.87 -32.87 -39.90
CA ILE A 15 -24.40 -33.04 -39.89
C ILE A 15 -23.47 -31.81 -40.14
N ALA A 16 -22.56 -31.60 -39.18
CA ALA A 16 -21.41 -30.69 -39.19
C ALA A 16 -20.34 -31.07 -40.26
N PRO A 17 -19.33 -30.22 -40.57
CA PRO A 17 -18.17 -30.12 -39.67
C PRO A 17 -17.47 -28.74 -39.59
N ALA A 18 -16.82 -28.56 -38.43
CA ALA A 18 -15.49 -27.98 -38.22
C ALA A 18 -15.11 -26.57 -38.73
N GLN A 19 -14.86 -25.73 -37.72
CA GLN A 19 -13.75 -24.77 -37.59
C GLN A 19 -13.72 -23.54 -38.52
N ARG A 20 -13.77 -22.35 -37.92
CA ARG A 20 -12.52 -21.63 -37.54
C ARG A 20 -12.80 -20.32 -36.79
N VAL A 21 -12.03 -20.17 -35.72
CA VAL A 21 -11.38 -18.95 -35.22
C VAL A 21 -12.26 -17.85 -34.62
N ALA A 22 -12.07 -17.73 -33.31
CA ALA A 22 -12.54 -16.70 -32.41
C ALA A 22 -12.17 -15.27 -32.84
N LEU A 23 -13.11 -14.35 -32.66
CA LEU A 23 -12.85 -12.95 -32.33
C LEU A 23 -13.86 -12.51 -31.28
N SER A 24 -13.53 -12.76 -30.01
CA SER A 24 -14.24 -12.12 -28.89
C SER A 24 -13.94 -10.62 -28.91
N PRO A 25 -14.94 -9.75 -28.70
CA PRO A 25 -14.70 -8.32 -28.53
C PRO A 25 -13.87 -8.12 -27.26
N ARG A 26 -12.67 -7.58 -27.49
CA ARG A 26 -11.65 -7.23 -26.49
C ARG A 26 -12.29 -6.36 -25.41
N ALA A 27 -12.58 -6.97 -24.26
CA ALA A 27 -12.90 -6.28 -23.03
C ALA A 27 -11.89 -5.14 -22.83
N ALA A 28 -12.41 -3.93 -22.61
CA ALA A 28 -11.63 -2.78 -22.23
C ALA A 28 -10.79 -3.17 -21.02
N ARG A 29 -9.47 -3.29 -21.21
CA ARG A 29 -8.54 -3.40 -20.10
C ARG A 29 -8.72 -2.14 -19.24
N PRO A 30 -8.90 -2.25 -17.91
CA PRO A 30 -8.66 -1.09 -17.07
C PRO A 30 -7.23 -0.62 -17.35
N ARG A 31 -7.09 0.66 -17.69
CA ARG A 31 -5.78 1.28 -17.89
C ARG A 31 -4.99 1.09 -16.59
N PRO A 32 -3.74 0.62 -16.63
CA PRO A 32 -2.90 0.65 -15.43
C PRO A 32 -2.72 2.12 -15.05
N GLN A 33 -3.29 2.52 -13.91
CA GLN A 33 -3.05 3.83 -13.29
C GLN A 33 -1.64 3.91 -12.65
N THR A 34 -0.78 2.92 -12.88
CA THR A 34 0.45 2.68 -12.11
C THR A 34 1.72 3.19 -12.80
N ALA A 35 1.63 4.06 -13.79
CA ALA A 35 2.80 4.51 -14.56
C ALA A 35 3.05 6.02 -14.53
N ARG A 36 2.31 6.76 -13.69
CA ARG A 36 2.59 8.18 -13.48
C ARG A 36 2.94 8.41 -12.01
N GLU A 37 4.24 8.62 -11.80
CA GLU A 37 4.81 9.33 -10.66
C GLU A 37 5.06 8.50 -9.39
N GLU A 38 5.87 7.44 -9.50
CA GLU A 38 6.77 7.01 -8.41
C GLU A 38 7.89 8.05 -8.16
N SER A 39 7.51 9.33 -8.24
CA SER A 39 8.43 10.45 -8.06
C SER A 39 8.76 10.56 -6.58
N PRO A 40 10.03 10.73 -6.20
CA PRO A 40 10.45 11.07 -4.83
C PRO A 40 9.62 12.18 -4.17
N LEU A 41 9.19 13.15 -4.98
CA LEU A 41 8.32 14.26 -4.59
C LEU A 41 6.92 13.82 -4.14
N ALA A 42 6.37 12.75 -4.74
CA ALA A 42 5.09 12.17 -4.33
C ALA A 42 5.19 11.50 -2.96
N ALA A 43 6.33 10.83 -2.68
CA ALA A 43 6.58 10.25 -1.37
C ALA A 43 6.70 11.33 -0.28
N ASP A 44 7.42 12.42 -0.55
CA ASP A 44 7.58 13.53 0.42
C ASP A 44 6.22 14.16 0.79
N GLY A 45 5.36 14.46 -0.20
CA GLY A 45 4.02 14.98 0.07
C GLY A 45 3.16 14.05 0.92
N LEU A 46 3.18 12.74 0.62
CA LEU A 46 2.47 11.74 1.42
C LEU A 46 2.99 11.65 2.86
N LEU A 47 4.30 11.81 3.08
CA LEU A 47 4.90 11.81 4.41
C LEU A 47 4.48 13.03 5.22
N ASP A 48 4.47 14.22 4.59
CA ASP A 48 4.04 15.45 5.26
C ASP A 48 2.55 15.42 5.62
N GLU A 49 1.70 14.88 4.72
CA GLU A 49 0.29 14.61 5.03
C GLU A 49 0.15 13.61 6.19
N ALA A 50 0.87 12.51 6.17
CA ALA A 50 0.81 11.49 7.22
C ALA A 50 1.22 12.05 8.59
N GLU A 51 2.27 12.86 8.64
CA GLU A 51 2.72 13.52 9.87
C GLU A 51 1.69 14.55 10.38
N ALA A 52 1.08 15.32 9.47
CA ALA A 52 -0.01 16.22 9.82
C ALA A 52 -1.21 15.47 10.40
N LEU A 53 -1.55 14.30 9.86
CA LEU A 53 -2.63 13.45 10.36
C LEU A 53 -2.29 12.86 11.74
N VAL A 54 -1.04 12.46 12.00
CA VAL A 54 -0.60 12.06 13.35
C VAL A 54 -0.80 13.20 14.36
N ARG A 55 -0.42 14.43 14.01
CA ARG A 55 -0.61 15.60 14.90
C ARG A 55 -2.08 15.89 15.19
N GLN A 56 -2.97 15.56 14.26
CA GLN A 56 -4.41 15.72 14.42
C GLN A 56 -5.10 14.48 15.03
N ALA A 57 -4.34 13.44 15.38
CA ALA A 57 -4.83 12.15 15.90
C ALA A 57 -5.70 11.33 14.91
N HIS A 58 -5.58 11.58 13.60
CA HIS A 58 -6.21 10.78 12.54
C HIS A 58 -5.34 9.58 12.18
N PHE A 59 -5.24 8.60 13.09
CA PHE A 59 -4.22 7.56 13.02
C PHE A 59 -4.42 6.55 11.88
N GLU A 60 -5.65 6.14 11.56
CA GLU A 60 -5.91 5.27 10.41
C GLU A 60 -5.50 5.92 9.09
N GLU A 61 -5.84 7.19 8.90
CA GLU A 61 -5.49 7.95 7.70
C GLU A 61 -3.99 8.17 7.63
N ALA A 62 -3.35 8.51 8.76
CA ALA A 62 -1.90 8.63 8.84
C ALA A 62 -1.19 7.34 8.44
N LEU A 63 -1.68 6.19 8.93
CA LEU A 63 -1.15 4.88 8.57
C LEU A 63 -1.30 4.60 7.08
N GLU A 64 -2.47 4.88 6.50
CA GLU A 64 -2.69 4.71 5.06
C GLU A 64 -1.70 5.55 4.23
N LYS A 65 -1.54 6.83 4.60
CA LYS A 65 -0.63 7.75 3.89
C LYS A 65 0.83 7.35 4.04
N ALA A 66 1.25 6.92 5.23
CA ALA A 66 2.60 6.41 5.46
C ALA A 66 2.88 5.13 4.65
N MET A 67 1.92 4.22 4.53
CA MET A 67 2.05 3.02 3.71
C MET A 67 2.17 3.36 2.22
N LYS A 68 1.32 4.26 1.72
CA LYS A 68 1.41 4.76 0.34
C LYS A 68 2.74 5.46 0.08
N ALA A 69 3.23 6.27 1.02
CA ALA A 69 4.54 6.91 0.92
C ALA A 69 5.66 5.87 0.80
N ARG A 70 5.63 4.83 1.64
CA ARG A 70 6.60 3.73 1.61
C ARG A 70 6.59 2.98 0.28
N GLU A 71 5.41 2.77 -0.31
CA GLU A 71 5.29 2.15 -1.64
C GLU A 71 5.82 3.05 -2.76
N ALA A 72 5.69 4.36 -2.62
CA ALA A 72 6.20 5.35 -3.58
C ALA A 72 7.73 5.56 -3.49
N VAL A 73 8.36 5.17 -2.38
CA VAL A 73 9.83 5.18 -2.27
C VAL A 73 10.38 3.94 -2.99
N PRO A 74 11.30 4.11 -3.97
CA PRO A 74 11.94 2.97 -4.63
C PRO A 74 12.50 1.98 -3.62
N ARG A 75 12.27 0.68 -3.83
CA ARG A 75 12.77 -0.39 -2.95
C ARG A 75 14.27 -0.65 -3.12
N THR A 76 14.78 -0.35 -4.31
CA THR A 76 16.19 -0.44 -4.66
C THR A 76 16.85 0.93 -4.49
N GLY A 77 18.13 0.94 -4.15
CA GLY A 77 18.88 2.17 -3.90
C GLY A 77 19.16 2.36 -2.42
N ASP A 78 20.35 2.87 -2.16
CA ASP A 78 20.97 3.07 -0.84
C ASP A 78 21.39 4.53 -0.67
N GLU A 79 20.80 5.43 -1.45
CA GLU A 79 21.03 6.85 -1.28
C GLU A 79 20.49 7.27 0.10
N PRO A 80 21.23 8.11 0.85
CA PRO A 80 20.81 8.55 2.19
C PRO A 80 19.39 9.11 2.24
N ALA A 81 18.99 9.87 1.22
CA ALA A 81 17.64 10.42 1.12
C ALA A 81 16.56 9.34 0.98
N LEU A 82 16.81 8.24 0.25
CA LEU A 82 15.86 7.13 0.13
C LEU A 82 15.72 6.39 1.45
N ARG A 83 16.86 6.09 2.11
CA ARG A 83 16.87 5.48 3.45
C ARG A 83 16.10 6.31 4.47
N GLN A 84 16.33 7.63 4.49
CA GLN A 84 15.60 8.55 5.36
C GLN A 84 14.10 8.57 5.09
N ARG A 85 13.66 8.57 3.82
CA ARG A 85 12.24 8.52 3.48
C ARG A 85 11.59 7.20 3.92
N ARG A 86 12.24 6.06 3.69
CA ARG A 86 11.76 4.75 4.16
C ARG A 86 11.64 4.74 5.68
N ALA A 87 12.69 5.18 6.36
CA ALA A 87 12.70 5.27 7.81
C ALA A 87 11.60 6.19 8.36
N ARG A 88 11.41 7.37 7.75
CA ARG A 88 10.34 8.32 8.12
C ARG A 88 8.95 7.69 7.93
N ALA A 89 8.71 7.03 6.80
CA ALA A 89 7.43 6.34 6.53
C ALA A 89 7.14 5.29 7.61
N ASP A 90 8.12 4.45 7.92
CA ASP A 90 8.00 3.38 8.89
C ASP A 90 7.87 3.92 10.34
N VAL A 91 8.49 5.05 10.70
CA VAL A 91 8.26 5.74 11.99
C VAL A 91 6.84 6.28 12.11
N ILE A 92 6.32 6.92 11.06
CA ILE A 92 4.95 7.47 11.08
C ILE A 92 3.94 6.33 11.19
N ALA A 93 4.13 5.25 10.41
CA ALA A 93 3.30 4.05 10.50
C ALA A 93 3.34 3.44 11.90
N GLY A 94 4.54 3.27 12.47
CA GLY A 94 4.71 2.75 13.83
C GLY A 94 4.04 3.63 14.88
N THR A 95 4.15 4.96 14.75
CA THR A 95 3.51 5.93 15.64
C THR A 95 1.99 5.81 15.59
N ALA A 96 1.40 5.76 14.40
CA ALA A 96 -0.03 5.55 14.22
C ALA A 96 -0.47 4.19 14.80
N GLN A 97 0.28 3.12 14.56
CA GLN A 97 -0.01 1.79 15.08
C GLN A 97 0.02 1.73 16.62
N VAL A 98 0.98 2.41 17.27
CA VAL A 98 1.02 2.53 18.74
C VAL A 98 -0.24 3.20 19.28
N ALA A 99 -0.71 4.25 18.61
CA ALA A 99 -1.92 4.98 19.00
C ALA A 99 -3.18 4.14 18.79
N LEU A 100 -3.20 3.30 17.75
CA LEU A 100 -4.27 2.34 17.45
C LEU A 100 -4.24 1.06 18.31
N GLY A 101 -3.24 0.91 19.19
CA GLY A 101 -3.08 -0.31 20.01
C GLY A 101 -2.59 -1.53 19.22
N LYS A 102 -2.03 -1.33 18.02
CA LYS A 102 -1.47 -2.38 17.16
C LYS A 102 0.01 -2.57 17.47
N ASP A 103 0.32 -3.02 18.69
CA ASP A 103 1.70 -3.02 19.21
C ASP A 103 2.65 -3.93 18.40
N ALA A 104 2.17 -5.06 17.88
CA ALA A 104 2.97 -5.96 17.04
C ALA A 104 3.35 -5.32 15.69
N ASP A 105 2.38 -4.68 15.02
CA ASP A 105 2.63 -3.99 13.76
C ASP A 105 3.54 -2.77 13.98
N ALA A 106 3.31 -2.04 15.07
CA ALA A 106 4.15 -0.90 15.46
C ALA A 106 5.62 -1.31 15.61
N ARG A 107 5.86 -2.41 16.32
CA ARG A 107 7.20 -2.97 16.48
C ARG A 107 7.83 -3.29 15.13
N ALA A 108 7.12 -4.01 14.26
CA ALA A 108 7.62 -4.35 12.93
C ALA A 108 7.94 -3.11 12.09
N SER A 109 7.15 -2.04 12.21
CA SER A 109 7.44 -0.77 11.55
C SER A 109 8.69 -0.09 12.12
N PHE A 110 8.85 -0.03 13.43
CA PHE A 110 10.06 0.54 14.01
C PHE A 110 11.32 -0.27 13.67
N GLU A 111 11.25 -1.60 13.64
CA GLU A 111 12.36 -2.46 13.20
C GLU A 111 12.79 -2.10 11.77
N ARG A 112 11.84 -1.98 10.82
CA ARG A 112 12.14 -1.54 9.45
C ARG A 112 12.73 -0.14 9.39
N ALA A 113 12.26 0.79 10.23
CA ALA A 113 12.82 2.13 10.28
C ALA A 113 14.29 2.13 10.74
N ILE A 114 14.63 1.28 11.70
CA ILE A 114 16.00 1.12 12.23
C ILE A 114 16.89 0.40 11.21
N GLU A 115 16.37 -0.59 10.49
CA GLU A 115 17.08 -1.23 9.38
C GLU A 115 17.41 -0.23 8.26
N ALA A 116 16.45 0.64 7.92
CA ALA A 116 16.63 1.67 6.91
C ALA A 116 17.60 2.77 7.37
N ASP A 117 17.56 3.19 8.63
CA ASP A 117 18.51 4.13 9.21
C ASP A 117 18.91 3.72 10.64
N PRO A 118 20.04 3.00 10.82
CA PRO A 118 20.51 2.56 12.13
C PRO A 118 20.84 3.72 13.09
N SER A 119 21.09 4.92 12.57
CA SER A 119 21.41 6.11 13.35
C SER A 119 20.17 6.87 13.85
N LEU A 120 18.99 6.55 13.33
CA LEU A 120 17.71 7.22 13.61
C LEU A 120 17.36 7.28 15.10
N ARG A 121 17.12 8.48 15.64
CA ARG A 121 16.63 8.67 17.01
C ARG A 121 15.32 9.44 16.98
N LEU A 122 14.37 9.01 17.81
CA LEU A 122 13.17 9.80 18.07
C LEU A 122 13.49 10.88 19.10
N ASP A 123 13.02 12.10 18.83
CA ASP A 123 13.10 13.18 19.81
C ASP A 123 12.10 12.92 20.94
N ARG A 124 12.62 12.73 22.15
CA ARG A 124 11.82 12.42 23.35
C ARG A 124 10.98 13.61 23.82
N ALA A 125 11.34 14.84 23.43
CA ALA A 125 10.58 16.03 23.80
C ALA A 125 9.31 16.17 22.94
N SER A 126 9.40 15.80 21.66
CA SER A 126 8.31 15.98 20.67
C SER A 126 7.51 14.70 20.39
N THR A 127 7.96 13.55 20.89
CA THR A 127 7.32 12.24 20.66
C THR A 127 6.68 11.71 21.95
N SER A 128 5.47 11.15 21.84
CA SER A 128 4.78 10.51 22.96
C SER A 128 5.66 9.46 23.67
N PRO A 129 5.68 9.42 25.02
CA PRO A 129 6.47 8.44 25.77
C PRO A 129 6.18 6.98 25.38
N LYS A 130 4.94 6.66 25.00
CA LYS A 130 4.57 5.30 24.56
C LYS A 130 5.30 4.91 23.28
N VAL A 131 5.37 5.83 22.33
CA VAL A 131 6.03 5.65 21.03
C VAL A 131 7.54 5.52 21.22
N VAL A 132 8.15 6.40 22.03
CA VAL A 132 9.57 6.34 22.37
C VAL A 132 9.92 4.97 22.97
N ARG A 133 9.13 4.49 23.94
CA ARG A 133 9.36 3.18 24.55
C ARG A 133 9.26 2.03 23.55
N ALA A 134 8.28 2.06 22.66
CA ALA A 134 8.11 1.03 21.64
C ALA A 134 9.28 1.03 20.63
N PHE A 135 9.75 2.21 20.21
CA PHE A 135 10.90 2.35 19.33
C PHE A 135 12.21 1.88 19.99
N ASP A 136 12.45 2.29 21.24
CA ASP A 136 13.64 1.87 22.00
C ASP A 136 13.64 0.34 22.21
N ALA A 137 12.48 -0.27 22.45
CA ALA A 137 12.35 -1.73 22.54
C ALA A 137 12.68 -2.44 21.22
N ALA A 138 12.17 -1.93 20.09
CA ALA A 138 12.50 -2.45 18.76
C ALA A 138 14.02 -2.36 18.47
N ARG A 139 14.65 -1.24 18.83
CA ARG A 139 16.10 -1.04 18.69
C ARG A 139 16.93 -1.98 19.54
N ALA A 140 16.54 -2.20 20.80
CA ALA A 140 17.22 -3.16 21.65
C ALA A 140 17.15 -4.58 21.07
N ALA A 141 15.99 -4.97 20.54
CA ALA A 141 15.83 -6.27 19.89
C ALA A 141 16.72 -6.42 18.64
N ALA A 142 16.79 -5.40 17.79
CA ALA A 142 17.63 -5.40 16.59
C ALA A 142 19.13 -5.49 16.90
N GLY A 143 19.60 -4.89 17.99
CA GLY A 143 21.00 -4.96 18.44
C GLY A 143 21.38 -6.26 19.16
N THR A 144 20.42 -7.14 19.45
CA THR A 144 20.64 -8.43 20.13
C THR A 144 20.55 -9.62 19.15
N ALA A 145 20.39 -9.36 17.85
CA ALA A 145 20.40 -10.41 16.83
C ALA A 145 21.80 -11.07 16.76
N PRO A 146 21.89 -12.41 16.81
CA PRO A 146 23.14 -13.16 16.94
C PRO A 146 24.09 -13.06 15.74
#